data_AF-A0A1V5JMQ3-F1
#
_entry.id   AF-A0A1V5JMQ3-F1
#
_cell.length_a   1.000
_cell.length_b   1.000
_cell.length_c   1.000
_cell.angle_alpha   90.00
_cell.angle_beta   90.00
_cell.angle_gamma   90.00
#
_symmetry.space_group_name_H-M   'P 1'
#
loop_
_entity.id
_entity.type
_entity.pdbx_description
1 polymer ?
#
loop_
_entity_poly.entity_id
_entity_poly.type
_entity_poly.pdbx_seq_one_letter_code
_entity_poly.pdbx_strand_id
1 'polypeptide(L)'
;MSEIDPALFEFYRAVATDGGGIGTSLMVSSTLNNEFDRISSNELLNGTTRYSKQFIKNLNASDWNGVVIYFEALTTRNPYTEISMCPSGSKSKLYDSVTLSGHATVTASGYFETSSDLRLELGAGEMVFNYTDDTVAFAGQVSEVTETHVILKYPYGGTLGAGKVLAVAPATMSMYVYPKSQTGIVVYPPVTIPAGAAIAVWKKYRVIPGCPQYANDWFTLKIEEV
;
A
#
# COMPACT_ATOMS: atom_id res chain seq x y z
N MET A 1 14.18 27.05 -5.72
CA MET A 1 13.43 25.86 -5.28
C MET A 1 12.04 26.35 -4.95
N SER A 2 11.03 25.88 -5.67
CA SER A 2 9.64 26.10 -5.26
C SER A 2 9.44 25.41 -3.93
N GLU A 3 8.98 26.16 -2.94
CA GLU A 3 8.58 25.63 -1.65
C GLU A 3 7.40 24.68 -1.88
N ILE A 4 7.48 23.47 -1.32
CA ILE A 4 6.37 22.52 -1.34
C ILE A 4 5.27 23.07 -0.44
N ASP A 5 4.06 23.23 -0.96
CA ASP A 5 2.90 23.67 -0.20
C ASP A 5 2.15 22.46 0.36
N PRO A 6 2.10 22.28 1.70
CA PRO A 6 1.36 21.17 2.31
C PRO A 6 -0.13 21.16 2.00
N ALA A 7 -0.73 22.30 1.65
CA ALA A 7 -2.14 22.39 1.28
C ALA A 7 -2.45 21.78 -0.10
N LEU A 8 -1.42 21.54 -0.92
CA LEU A 8 -1.53 20.92 -2.25
C LEU A 8 -1.36 19.39 -2.19
N PHE A 9 -1.45 18.79 -1.01
CA PHE A 9 -1.58 17.34 -0.85
C PHE A 9 -3.01 16.93 -0.60
N GLU A 10 -3.51 16.05 -1.45
CA GLU A 10 -4.88 15.59 -1.38
C GLU A 10 -4.94 14.06 -1.29
N PHE A 11 -5.94 13.57 -0.54
CA PHE A 11 -6.19 12.16 -0.34
C PHE A 11 -7.37 11.71 -1.17
N TYR A 12 -7.24 10.58 -1.85
CA TYR A 12 -8.28 10.04 -2.73
C TYR A 12 -8.59 8.58 -2.41
N ARG A 13 -9.86 8.19 -2.62
CA ARG A 13 -10.25 6.78 -2.62
C ARG A 13 -9.70 6.08 -3.86
N ALA A 14 -9.58 4.76 -3.81
CA ALA A 14 -9.44 3.97 -5.02
C ALA A 14 -10.73 4.01 -5.87
N VAL A 15 -10.62 3.69 -7.17
CA VAL A 15 -11.76 3.60 -8.10
C VAL A 15 -12.81 2.57 -7.68
N ALA A 16 -12.39 1.54 -6.95
CA ALA A 16 -13.23 0.44 -6.54
C ALA A 16 -12.94 0.03 -5.09
N THR A 17 -13.90 -0.66 -4.48
CA THR A 17 -13.80 -1.14 -3.09
C THR A 17 -12.69 -2.17 -2.90
N ASP A 18 -12.37 -2.93 -3.94
CA ASP A 18 -11.25 -3.87 -3.99
C ASP A 18 -9.91 -3.19 -4.37
N GLY A 19 -9.85 -1.86 -4.44
CA GLY A 19 -8.64 -1.12 -4.77
C GLY A 19 -8.52 -0.77 -6.25
N GLY A 20 -7.34 -1.06 -6.84
CA GLY A 20 -6.99 -0.59 -8.17
C GLY A 20 -6.52 0.87 -8.18
N GLY A 21 -6.75 1.56 -9.30
CA GLY A 21 -6.28 2.92 -9.56
C GLY A 21 -6.92 4.00 -8.69
N ILE A 22 -6.40 5.23 -8.82
CA ILE A 22 -6.90 6.40 -8.10
C ILE A 22 -8.30 6.80 -8.60
N GLY A 23 -9.23 6.99 -7.67
CA GLY A 23 -10.57 7.50 -7.94
C GLY A 23 -10.62 9.03 -7.97
N THR A 24 -11.83 9.57 -8.15
CA THR A 24 -12.08 11.03 -8.15
C THR A 24 -12.61 11.56 -6.83
N SER A 25 -12.99 10.67 -5.90
CA SER A 25 -13.55 11.05 -4.61
C SER A 25 -12.45 11.40 -3.61
N LEU A 26 -12.44 12.67 -3.19
CA LEU A 26 -11.60 13.16 -2.11
C LEU A 26 -11.94 12.49 -0.78
N MET A 27 -10.92 12.30 0.04
CA MET A 27 -11.00 11.82 1.41
C MET A 27 -10.55 12.93 2.35
N VAL A 28 -11.37 13.25 3.36
CA VAL A 28 -11.02 14.29 4.34
C VAL A 28 -10.58 13.65 5.66
N SER A 29 -9.31 13.85 6.03
CA SER A 29 -8.71 13.39 7.28
C SER A 29 -9.25 14.16 8.50
N SER A 30 -10.47 13.80 8.92
CA SER A 30 -11.12 14.23 10.18
C SER A 30 -12.55 13.70 10.29
N THR A 31 -13.09 13.11 9.21
CA THR A 31 -14.41 12.48 9.25
C THR A 31 -14.31 11.09 9.89
N LEU A 32 -15.05 10.87 10.98
CA LEU A 32 -15.20 9.53 11.57
C LEU A 32 -15.76 8.58 10.49
N ASN A 33 -15.14 7.40 10.33
CA ASN A 33 -15.43 6.43 9.27
C ASN A 33 -14.95 6.80 7.85
N ASN A 34 -14.00 7.73 7.69
CA ASN A 34 -13.55 8.08 6.34
C ASN A 34 -12.94 6.87 5.58
N GLU A 35 -12.32 5.92 6.28
CA GLU A 35 -11.62 4.80 5.62
C GLU A 35 -12.21 3.43 5.87
N PHE A 36 -12.74 3.21 7.07
CA PHE A 36 -13.46 2.00 7.44
C PHE A 36 -14.77 2.39 8.11
N ASP A 37 -15.87 1.78 7.66
CA ASP A 37 -17.16 1.94 8.34
C ASP A 37 -17.11 1.43 9.77
N ARG A 38 -18.09 1.83 10.59
CA ARG A 38 -18.25 1.30 11.94
C ARG A 38 -18.28 -0.23 11.94
N ILE A 39 -17.55 -0.84 12.86
CA ILE A 39 -17.56 -2.30 13.06
C ILE A 39 -18.90 -2.72 13.64
N SER A 40 -19.55 -3.69 12.98
CA SER A 40 -20.83 -4.24 13.43
C SER A 40 -20.65 -5.16 14.63
N SER A 41 -21.72 -5.34 15.43
CA SER A 41 -21.72 -6.31 16.54
C SER A 41 -21.40 -7.74 16.08
N ASN A 42 -21.78 -8.10 14.85
CA ASN A 42 -21.47 -9.41 14.27
C ASN A 42 -19.97 -9.59 14.01
N GLU A 43 -19.31 -8.56 13.50
CA GLU A 43 -17.86 -8.57 13.27
C GLU A 43 -17.06 -8.53 14.59
N LEU A 44 -17.58 -7.86 15.62
CA LEU A 44 -16.98 -7.92 16.96
C LEU A 44 -17.05 -9.34 17.53
N LEU A 45 -18.17 -10.02 17.34
CA LEU A 45 -18.38 -11.38 17.84
C LEU A 45 -17.52 -12.41 17.07
N ASN A 46 -17.58 -12.37 15.74
CA ASN A 46 -16.99 -13.39 14.88
C ASN A 46 -15.58 -13.06 14.37
N GLY A 47 -15.10 -11.84 14.62
CA GLY A 47 -13.90 -11.30 14.00
C GLY A 47 -14.14 -10.88 12.55
N THR A 48 -13.25 -10.03 12.04
CA THR A 48 -13.24 -9.61 10.63
C THR A 48 -11.86 -9.11 10.23
N THR A 49 -11.59 -9.07 8.93
CA THR A 49 -10.45 -8.33 8.38
C THR A 49 -10.96 -7.46 7.25
N ARG A 50 -10.69 -6.17 7.34
CA ARG A 50 -11.05 -5.17 6.34
C ARG A 50 -9.79 -4.57 5.74
N TYR A 51 -9.88 -4.23 4.46
CA TYR A 51 -8.81 -3.60 3.71
C TYR A 51 -9.31 -2.30 3.10
N SER A 52 -8.44 -1.30 3.04
CA SER A 52 -8.76 -0.01 2.42
C SER A 52 -7.52 0.55 1.74
N LYS A 53 -7.67 0.97 0.47
CA LYS A 53 -6.62 1.62 -0.30
C LYS A 53 -6.91 3.10 -0.41
N GLN A 54 -5.91 3.92 -0.10
CA GLN A 54 -5.97 5.36 -0.24
C GLN A 54 -4.79 5.85 -1.07
N PHE A 55 -5.05 6.87 -1.86
CA PHE A 55 -4.05 7.57 -2.65
C PHE A 55 -3.69 8.89 -2.00
N ILE A 56 -2.43 9.27 -2.13
CA ILE A 56 -1.86 10.55 -1.72
C ILE A 56 -1.34 11.20 -2.99
N LYS A 57 -1.95 12.31 -3.38
CA LYS A 57 -1.64 13.01 -4.62
C LYS A 57 -0.86 14.28 -4.32
N ASN A 58 0.25 14.46 -5.01
CA ASN A 58 1.03 15.70 -4.99
C ASN A 58 0.52 16.63 -6.09
N LEU A 59 -0.17 17.72 -5.72
CA LEU A 59 -0.62 18.74 -6.67
C LEU A 59 0.39 19.90 -6.80
N ASN A 60 1.52 19.84 -6.11
CA ASN A 60 2.59 20.80 -6.30
C ASN A 60 3.20 20.67 -7.71
N ALA A 61 3.81 21.76 -8.17
CA ALA A 61 4.59 21.79 -9.41
C ALA A 61 5.97 21.12 -9.27
N SER A 62 6.30 20.56 -8.11
CA SER A 62 7.60 19.97 -7.80
C SER A 62 7.45 18.64 -7.09
N ASP A 63 8.43 17.76 -7.30
CA ASP A 63 8.50 16.47 -6.64
C ASP A 63 8.64 16.65 -5.14
N TRP A 64 7.87 15.86 -4.38
CA TRP A 64 8.00 15.81 -2.93
C TRP A 64 8.90 14.63 -2.58
N ASN A 65 10.11 14.92 -2.13
CA ASN A 65 11.13 13.91 -1.81
C ASN A 65 11.15 13.63 -0.31
N GLY A 66 11.71 12.49 0.10
CA GLY A 66 11.91 12.21 1.52
C GLY A 66 10.60 12.00 2.29
N VAL A 67 9.51 11.64 1.61
CA VAL A 67 8.18 11.59 2.22
C VAL A 67 8.02 10.34 3.05
N VAL A 68 7.73 10.50 4.34
CA VAL A 68 7.36 9.40 5.21
C VAL A 68 5.88 9.40 5.50
N ILE A 69 5.31 8.20 5.60
CA ILE A 69 3.92 7.98 5.96
C ILE A 69 3.90 7.18 7.25
N TYR A 70 3.12 7.61 8.23
CA TYR A 70 3.00 6.93 9.52
C TYR A 70 1.61 7.06 10.15
N PHE A 71 1.33 6.16 11.10
CA PHE A 71 0.21 6.34 12.02
C PHE A 71 0.62 7.27 13.15
N GLU A 72 -0.01 8.44 13.26
CA GLU A 72 0.27 9.44 14.31
C GLU A 72 -0.43 9.10 15.63
N ALA A 73 -1.67 8.61 15.56
CA ALA A 73 -2.45 8.22 16.72
C ALA A 73 -3.41 7.11 16.34
N LEU A 74 -3.71 6.25 17.32
CA LEU A 74 -4.67 5.16 17.15
C LEU A 74 -5.27 4.74 18.50
N THR A 75 -6.50 4.24 18.48
CA THR A 75 -7.18 3.69 19.67
C THR A 75 -7.44 2.20 19.56
N THR A 76 -6.65 1.47 18.74
CA THR A 76 -6.82 0.01 18.60
C THR A 76 -6.72 -0.67 19.96
N ARG A 77 -7.62 -1.62 20.18
CA ARG A 77 -7.80 -2.35 21.44
C ARG A 77 -6.99 -3.63 21.40
N ASN A 78 -5.66 -3.54 21.48
CA ASN A 78 -4.82 -4.73 21.64
C ASN A 78 -5.31 -5.55 22.86
N PRO A 79 -5.52 -6.88 22.74
CA PRO A 79 -5.24 -7.73 21.58
C PRO A 79 -6.39 -7.87 20.58
N TYR A 80 -7.56 -7.32 20.85
CA TYR A 80 -8.77 -7.53 20.06
C TYR A 80 -8.79 -6.84 18.69
N THR A 81 -8.07 -5.74 18.50
CA THR A 81 -8.01 -5.07 17.20
C THR A 81 -6.59 -4.66 16.84
N GLU A 82 -6.30 -4.75 15.55
CA GLU A 82 -4.98 -4.45 14.98
C GLU A 82 -5.18 -3.61 13.72
N ILE A 83 -4.36 -2.57 13.54
CA ILE A 83 -4.23 -1.85 12.27
C ILE A 83 -2.81 -2.03 11.77
N SER A 84 -2.65 -2.15 10.47
CA SER A 84 -1.36 -2.17 9.81
C SER A 84 -1.51 -1.51 8.44
N MET A 85 -0.41 -1.09 7.84
CA MET A 85 -0.42 -0.51 6.50
C MET A 85 0.53 -1.27 5.58
N CYS A 86 0.56 -0.96 4.28
CA CYS A 86 1.56 -1.37 3.30
C CYS A 86 1.66 -0.26 2.23
N PRO A 87 2.86 0.21 1.84
CA PRO A 87 3.01 1.06 0.66
C PRO A 87 2.53 0.29 -0.56
N SER A 88 2.00 1.00 -1.54
CA SER A 88 1.47 0.37 -2.73
C SER A 88 1.52 1.29 -3.93
N GLY A 89 1.60 0.68 -5.10
CA GLY A 89 1.39 1.40 -6.34
C GLY A 89 -0.08 1.49 -6.72
N SER A 90 -0.34 2.10 -7.87
CA SER A 90 -1.69 2.34 -8.37
C SER A 90 -2.42 1.08 -8.84
N LYS A 91 -1.74 -0.02 -9.19
CA LYS A 91 -2.40 -1.16 -9.84
C LYS A 91 -2.97 -2.21 -8.90
N SER A 92 -2.40 -2.40 -7.71
CA SER A 92 -2.79 -3.52 -6.85
C SER A 92 -4.26 -3.49 -6.44
N LYS A 93 -4.85 -4.69 -6.44
CA LYS A 93 -6.21 -4.99 -6.03
C LYS A 93 -6.22 -5.97 -4.86
N LEU A 94 -7.34 -6.06 -4.17
CA LEU A 94 -7.46 -6.83 -2.95
C LEU A 94 -7.40 -8.33 -3.20
N TYR A 95 -8.11 -8.82 -4.22
CA TYR A 95 -8.26 -10.26 -4.47
C TYR A 95 -7.69 -10.74 -5.81
N ASP A 96 -7.36 -9.82 -6.71
CA ASP A 96 -6.90 -10.13 -8.05
C ASP A 96 -5.45 -9.72 -8.26
N SER A 97 -4.72 -10.53 -9.03
CA SER A 97 -3.44 -10.12 -9.60
C SER A 97 -3.67 -9.18 -10.78
N VAL A 98 -2.80 -8.18 -10.94
CA VAL A 98 -2.90 -7.18 -12.03
C VAL A 98 -1.57 -7.07 -12.74
N THR A 99 -1.59 -7.14 -14.08
CA THR A 99 -0.39 -7.00 -14.90
C THR A 99 0.16 -5.58 -14.84
N LEU A 100 1.47 -5.48 -14.65
CA LEU A 100 2.23 -4.23 -14.71
C LEU A 100 2.54 -3.87 -16.17
N SER A 101 2.95 -2.62 -16.39
CA SER A 101 3.28 -2.14 -17.74
C SER A 101 4.66 -2.64 -18.18
N GLY A 102 4.84 -2.80 -19.49
CA GLY A 102 6.11 -3.24 -20.06
C GLY A 102 6.45 -4.71 -19.81
N HIS A 103 7.72 -5.04 -20.01
CA HIS A 103 8.29 -6.36 -19.83
C HIS A 103 9.49 -6.30 -18.88
N ALA A 104 9.92 -7.46 -18.39
CA ALA A 104 11.08 -7.58 -17.55
C ALA A 104 12.00 -8.75 -17.93
N THR A 105 13.27 -8.61 -17.57
CA THR A 105 14.21 -9.73 -17.45
C THR A 105 14.24 -10.18 -16.00
N VAL A 106 13.77 -11.41 -15.78
CA VAL A 106 13.66 -12.04 -14.46
C VAL A 106 14.95 -12.79 -14.15
N THR A 107 15.63 -12.40 -13.07
CA THR A 107 16.91 -12.98 -12.65
C THR A 107 16.76 -13.78 -11.35
N ALA A 108 17.63 -14.78 -11.16
CA ALA A 108 17.65 -15.56 -9.92
C ALA A 108 18.09 -14.72 -8.71
N SER A 109 18.86 -13.64 -8.93
CA SER A 109 19.46 -12.80 -7.89
C SER A 109 18.47 -11.97 -7.08
N GLY A 110 17.17 -12.01 -7.42
CA GLY A 110 16.15 -11.25 -6.68
C GLY A 110 16.00 -9.82 -7.17
N TYR A 111 16.23 -9.56 -8.46
CA TYR A 111 15.76 -8.33 -9.10
C TYR A 111 15.23 -8.62 -10.51
N PHE A 112 14.30 -7.78 -10.95
CA PHE A 112 13.76 -7.79 -12.30
C PHE A 112 14.18 -6.50 -12.99
N GLU A 113 14.85 -6.61 -14.13
CA GLU A 113 15.17 -5.44 -14.97
C GLU A 113 13.94 -5.10 -15.81
N THR A 114 13.38 -3.90 -15.66
CA THR A 114 12.11 -3.51 -16.27
C THR A 114 12.31 -2.60 -17.46
N SER A 115 11.49 -2.78 -18.50
CA SER A 115 11.48 -1.92 -19.70
C SER A 115 10.66 -0.64 -19.50
N SER A 116 10.09 -0.44 -18.32
CA SER A 116 9.23 0.69 -17.97
C SER A 116 9.42 1.04 -16.50
N ASP A 117 9.23 2.31 -16.17
CA ASP A 117 9.25 2.78 -14.79
C ASP A 117 7.96 2.34 -14.08
N LEU A 118 8.11 1.48 -13.07
CA LEU A 118 7.00 0.89 -12.32
C LEU A 118 6.76 1.55 -10.97
N ARG A 119 7.47 2.64 -10.63
CA ARG A 119 7.38 3.29 -9.30
C ARG A 119 5.98 3.80 -8.95
N LEU A 120 5.13 4.05 -9.94
CA LEU A 120 3.72 4.43 -9.75
C LEU A 120 2.75 3.25 -9.80
N GLU A 121 3.17 2.07 -10.26
CA GLU A 121 2.32 0.89 -10.41
C GLU A 121 2.53 -0.13 -9.29
N LEU A 122 3.71 -0.13 -8.67
CA LEU A 122 4.15 -1.05 -7.64
C LEU A 122 4.83 -0.30 -6.48
N GLY A 123 4.59 -0.75 -5.25
CA GLY A 123 5.22 -0.23 -4.04
C GLY A 123 6.05 -1.27 -3.29
N ALA A 124 6.97 -0.79 -2.44
CA ALA A 124 7.70 -1.66 -1.52
C ALA A 124 6.74 -2.36 -0.54
N GLY A 125 6.95 -3.65 -0.29
CA GLY A 125 6.08 -4.50 0.54
C GLY A 125 4.99 -5.24 -0.24
N GLU A 126 4.66 -4.80 -1.46
CA GLU A 126 3.80 -5.56 -2.37
C GLU A 126 4.50 -6.84 -2.86
N MET A 127 3.72 -7.78 -3.36
CA MET A 127 4.21 -9.04 -3.88
C MET A 127 4.12 -9.02 -5.41
N VAL A 128 5.17 -9.44 -6.10
CA VAL A 128 5.26 -9.40 -7.57
C VAL A 128 5.76 -10.75 -8.12
N PHE A 129 5.28 -11.14 -9.29
CA PHE A 129 5.70 -12.37 -9.96
C PHE A 129 5.74 -12.23 -11.49
N ASN A 130 6.44 -13.15 -12.14
CA ASN A 130 6.39 -13.36 -13.59
C ASN A 130 5.02 -13.97 -13.95
N TYR A 131 4.11 -13.14 -14.46
CA TYR A 131 2.76 -13.54 -14.87
C TYR A 131 2.75 -14.41 -16.14
N THR A 132 3.81 -14.37 -16.95
CA THR A 132 3.85 -15.11 -18.21
C THR A 132 3.89 -16.62 -17.99
N ASP A 133 4.71 -17.07 -17.04
CA ASP A 133 4.96 -18.51 -16.83
C ASP A 133 4.62 -19.00 -15.42
N ASP A 134 4.56 -18.09 -14.44
CA ASP A 134 4.35 -18.47 -13.05
C ASP A 134 2.95 -18.08 -12.57
N THR A 135 2.52 -18.76 -11.51
CA THR A 135 1.32 -18.38 -10.77
C THR A 135 1.69 -17.48 -9.60
N VAL A 136 0.67 -16.86 -8.99
CA VAL A 136 0.83 -16.01 -7.80
C VAL A 136 1.54 -16.70 -6.62
N ALA A 137 1.59 -18.04 -6.60
CA ALA A 137 2.32 -18.80 -5.58
C ALA A 137 3.83 -18.53 -5.58
N PHE A 138 4.40 -18.02 -6.68
CA PHE A 138 5.81 -17.66 -6.79
C PHE A 138 6.08 -16.18 -6.47
N ALA A 139 5.07 -15.42 -6.05
CA ALA A 139 5.24 -14.00 -5.80
C ALA A 139 6.32 -13.72 -4.73
N GLY A 140 7.23 -12.81 -5.07
CA GLY A 140 8.30 -12.34 -4.21
C GLY A 140 7.96 -10.97 -3.62
N GLN A 141 8.39 -10.73 -2.38
CA GLN A 141 8.23 -9.44 -1.73
C GLN A 141 9.13 -8.40 -2.37
N VAL A 142 8.54 -7.30 -2.83
CA VAL A 142 9.26 -6.11 -3.31
C VAL A 142 9.91 -5.41 -2.11
N SER A 143 11.22 -5.19 -2.18
CA SER A 143 11.94 -4.34 -1.23
C SER A 143 12.03 -2.90 -1.72
N GLU A 144 12.22 -2.70 -3.02
CA GLU A 144 12.43 -1.39 -3.64
C GLU A 144 12.01 -1.43 -5.11
N VAL A 145 11.57 -0.28 -5.62
CA VAL A 145 11.30 -0.07 -7.06
C VAL A 145 12.08 1.15 -7.51
N THR A 146 12.90 0.98 -8.53
CA THR A 146 13.64 2.05 -9.20
C THR A 146 13.04 2.28 -10.59
N GLU A 147 13.59 3.24 -11.34
CA GLU A 147 13.16 3.51 -12.71
C GLU A 147 13.30 2.30 -13.65
N THR A 148 14.29 1.43 -13.38
CA THR A 148 14.66 0.33 -14.28
C THR A 148 14.65 -1.04 -13.61
N HIS A 149 14.36 -1.11 -12.31
CA HIS A 149 14.41 -2.36 -11.56
C HIS A 149 13.30 -2.49 -10.54
N VAL A 150 12.82 -3.72 -10.37
CA VAL A 150 12.10 -4.14 -9.18
C VAL A 150 13.02 -5.04 -8.37
N ILE A 151 13.36 -4.64 -7.15
CA ILE A 151 14.24 -5.39 -6.26
C ILE A 151 13.37 -6.18 -5.28
N LEU A 152 13.66 -7.47 -5.16
CA LEU A 152 12.99 -8.37 -4.24
C LEU A 152 13.82 -8.54 -2.97
N LYS A 153 13.13 -8.75 -1.85
CA LYS A 153 13.76 -9.05 -0.56
C LYS A 153 14.54 -10.37 -0.57
N TYR A 154 14.11 -11.33 -1.38
CA TYR A 154 14.70 -12.66 -1.49
C TYR A 154 14.86 -13.04 -2.97
N PRO A 155 15.79 -13.96 -3.31
CA PRO A 155 15.91 -14.55 -4.63
C PRO A 155 14.56 -15.01 -5.19
N TYR A 156 14.31 -14.74 -6.47
CA TYR A 156 13.07 -15.16 -7.12
C TYR A 156 13.10 -16.67 -7.38
N GLY A 157 12.09 -17.39 -6.89
CA GLY A 157 12.00 -18.84 -6.99
C GLY A 157 11.26 -19.36 -8.23
N GLY A 158 10.71 -18.47 -9.05
CA GLY A 158 9.93 -18.82 -10.25
C GLY A 158 10.77 -18.93 -11.52
N THR A 159 10.09 -18.91 -12.67
CA THR A 159 10.69 -19.04 -13.99
C THR A 159 11.44 -17.78 -14.40
N LEU A 160 12.70 -17.95 -14.80
CA LEU A 160 13.62 -16.87 -15.18
C LEU A 160 13.58 -16.56 -16.69
N GLY A 161 14.20 -15.45 -17.08
CA GLY A 161 14.42 -15.09 -18.49
C GLY A 161 13.90 -13.71 -18.88
N ALA A 162 14.16 -13.33 -20.13
CA ALA A 162 13.77 -12.03 -20.70
C ALA A 162 12.32 -12.02 -21.23
N GLY A 163 11.78 -10.81 -21.44
CA GLY A 163 10.49 -10.59 -22.09
C GLY A 163 9.26 -10.95 -21.25
N LYS A 164 9.44 -11.15 -19.94
CA LYS A 164 8.38 -11.58 -19.03
C LYS A 164 7.44 -10.43 -18.69
N VAL A 165 6.14 -10.72 -18.63
CA VAL A 165 5.16 -9.77 -18.09
C VAL A 165 5.11 -9.96 -16.59
N LEU A 166 5.24 -8.86 -15.84
CA LEU A 166 5.11 -8.90 -14.39
C LEU A 166 3.65 -8.65 -13.98
N ALA A 167 3.23 -9.23 -12.86
CA ALA A 167 1.99 -8.85 -12.20
C ALA A 167 2.22 -8.61 -10.71
N VAL A 168 1.53 -7.61 -10.16
CA VAL A 168 1.36 -7.46 -8.72
C VAL A 168 0.32 -8.46 -8.25
N ALA A 169 0.62 -9.19 -7.19
CA ALA A 169 -0.27 -10.14 -6.55
C ALA A 169 -1.39 -9.42 -5.78
N PRO A 170 -2.44 -10.15 -5.33
CA PRO A 170 -3.49 -9.60 -4.49
C PRO A 170 -2.92 -8.98 -3.20
N ALA A 171 -3.48 -7.83 -2.79
CA ALA A 171 -3.04 -7.09 -1.63
C ALA A 171 -3.19 -7.85 -0.31
N THR A 172 -3.95 -8.96 -0.29
CA THR A 172 -3.98 -9.89 0.85
C THR A 172 -2.65 -10.61 1.10
N MET A 173 -1.76 -10.67 0.09
CA MET A 173 -0.44 -11.29 0.18
C MET A 173 0.67 -10.31 0.53
N SER A 174 0.42 -9.00 0.45
CA SER A 174 1.42 -7.97 0.75
C SER A 174 1.88 -8.00 2.20
N MET A 175 3.07 -7.46 2.44
CA MET A 175 3.66 -7.39 3.77
C MET A 175 3.23 -6.10 4.47
N TYR A 176 2.34 -6.26 5.47
CA TYR A 176 1.85 -5.15 6.26
C TYR A 176 2.72 -4.90 7.50
N VAL A 177 2.99 -3.63 7.79
CA VAL A 177 3.76 -3.20 8.96
C VAL A 177 2.82 -2.71 10.05
N TYR A 178 2.97 -3.26 11.26
CA TYR A 178 2.12 -3.00 12.44
C TYR A 178 2.73 -1.94 13.35
N PRO A 179 1.93 -0.99 13.88
CA PRO A 179 2.33 -0.02 14.91
C PRO A 179 3.12 -0.70 16.02
N LYS A 180 4.24 -0.10 16.45
CA LYS A 180 5.02 -0.63 17.59
C LYS A 180 4.30 -0.46 18.94
N SER A 181 3.37 0.48 19.05
CA SER A 181 2.62 0.78 20.29
C SER A 181 1.21 1.31 20.00
N GLN A 182 0.36 1.33 21.03
CA GLN A 182 -0.97 1.95 20.99
C GLN A 182 -0.93 3.48 20.84
N THR A 183 0.21 4.11 21.15
CA THR A 183 0.42 5.54 20.90
C THR A 183 0.89 5.81 19.46
N GLY A 184 1.06 4.76 18.66
CA GLY A 184 1.33 4.77 17.22
C GLY A 184 2.63 5.45 16.82
N ILE A 185 3.65 4.69 16.35
CA ILE A 185 4.45 5.07 15.17
C ILE A 185 4.94 3.80 14.47
N VAL A 186 4.60 3.70 13.18
CA VAL A 186 5.32 2.93 12.16
C VAL A 186 5.62 3.89 11.05
N VAL A 187 6.88 3.98 10.67
CA VAL A 187 7.34 4.87 9.62
C VAL A 187 7.64 4.03 8.39
N TYR A 188 7.05 4.38 7.26
CA TYR A 188 7.51 3.85 5.99
C TYR A 188 8.82 4.47 5.55
N PRO A 189 9.68 3.72 4.85
CA PRO A 189 10.86 4.29 4.22
C PRO A 189 10.47 5.53 3.42
N PRO A 190 11.32 6.56 3.38
CA PRO A 190 11.05 7.76 2.61
C PRO A 190 10.80 7.42 1.14
N VAL A 191 9.80 8.04 0.54
CA VAL A 191 9.45 7.90 -0.88
C VAL A 191 9.46 9.25 -1.57
N THR A 192 9.61 9.24 -2.89
CA THR A 192 9.37 10.43 -3.72
C THR A 192 7.97 10.35 -4.31
N ILE A 193 7.21 11.44 -4.20
CA ILE A 193 5.92 11.63 -4.88
C ILE A 193 6.13 12.68 -5.98
N PRO A 194 6.24 12.26 -7.26
CA PRO A 194 6.46 13.21 -8.34
C PRO A 194 5.36 14.26 -8.46
N ALA A 195 5.70 15.42 -9.03
CA ALA A 195 4.74 16.48 -9.32
C ALA A 195 3.54 15.95 -10.13
N GLY A 196 2.32 16.20 -9.65
CA GLY A 196 1.08 15.74 -10.28
C GLY A 196 0.77 14.25 -10.13
N ALA A 197 1.69 13.45 -9.58
CA ALA A 197 1.54 12.02 -9.40
C ALA A 197 0.89 11.67 -8.04
N ALA A 198 0.54 10.40 -7.90
CA ALA A 198 0.03 9.86 -6.65
C ALA A 198 0.70 8.53 -6.32
N ILE A 199 0.91 8.30 -5.04
CA ILE A 199 1.24 7.00 -4.47
C ILE A 199 0.04 6.47 -3.70
N ALA A 200 0.05 5.19 -3.34
CA ALA A 200 -1.01 4.60 -2.55
C ALA A 200 -0.49 3.91 -1.29
N VAL A 201 -1.37 3.77 -0.31
CA VAL A 201 -1.18 2.92 0.87
C VAL A 201 -2.39 2.02 1.03
N TRP A 202 -2.13 0.73 1.17
CA TRP A 202 -3.07 -0.23 1.70
C TRP A 202 -3.07 -0.19 3.22
N LYS A 203 -4.24 -0.32 3.82
CA LYS A 203 -4.45 -0.49 5.26
C LYS A 203 -5.21 -1.77 5.49
N LYS A 204 -4.81 -2.49 6.52
CA LYS A 204 -5.45 -3.72 6.98
C LYS A 204 -5.86 -3.55 8.43
N TYR A 205 -7.16 -3.54 8.65
CA TYR A 205 -7.77 -3.50 9.98
C TYR A 205 -8.34 -4.87 10.33
N ARG A 206 -7.91 -5.43 11.45
CA ARG A 206 -8.32 -6.75 11.92
C ARG A 206 -9.03 -6.64 13.26
N VAL A 207 -10.13 -7.38 13.38
CA VAL A 207 -10.87 -7.59 14.63
C VAL A 207 -10.80 -9.07 14.97
N ILE A 208 -10.36 -9.37 16.19
CA ILE A 208 -10.29 -10.73 16.73
C ILE A 208 -11.68 -11.11 17.29
N PRO A 209 -12.15 -12.36 17.09
CA PRO A 209 -13.41 -12.84 17.65
C PRO A 209 -13.53 -12.59 19.16
N GLY A 210 -14.74 -12.26 19.62
CA GLY A 210 -15.00 -11.93 21.03
C GLY A 210 -14.54 -10.53 21.44
N CYS A 211 -14.32 -9.63 20.47
CA CYS A 211 -14.00 -8.24 20.75
C CYS A 211 -15.16 -7.57 21.53
N PRO A 212 -14.90 -6.94 22.69
CA PRO A 212 -15.96 -6.31 23.48
C PRO A 212 -16.74 -5.24 22.70
N GLN A 213 -18.04 -5.08 22.98
CA GLN A 213 -18.87 -4.03 22.38
C GLN A 213 -18.54 -2.65 22.97
N TYR A 214 -17.48 -2.04 22.45
CA TYR A 214 -17.20 -0.62 22.62
C TYR A 214 -16.75 -0.08 21.26
N ALA A 215 -17.60 0.73 20.64
CA ALA A 215 -17.30 1.35 19.35
C ALA A 215 -16.57 2.65 19.63
N ASN A 216 -15.30 2.77 19.24
CA ASN A 216 -14.60 4.02 18.85
C ASN A 216 -13.11 3.75 18.51
N ASP A 217 -12.82 2.68 17.76
CA ASP A 217 -11.48 2.53 17.17
C ASP A 217 -11.32 3.59 16.07
N TRP A 218 -10.26 4.37 16.15
CA TRP A 218 -9.87 5.33 15.14
C TRP A 218 -8.36 5.33 14.99
N PHE A 219 -7.88 5.86 13.88
CA PHE A 219 -6.47 6.11 13.63
C PHE A 219 -6.33 7.35 12.73
N THR A 220 -5.17 7.99 12.80
CA THR A 220 -4.80 9.11 11.93
C THR A 220 -3.56 8.72 11.15
N LEU A 221 -3.64 8.82 9.81
CA LEU A 221 -2.49 8.75 8.94
C LEU A 221 -1.88 10.15 8.81
N LYS A 222 -0.56 10.26 8.98
CA LYS A 222 0.19 11.49 8.78
C LYS A 222 1.29 11.28 7.75
N ILE A 223 1.61 12.37 7.06
CA ILE A 223 2.58 12.41 5.98
C ILE A 223 3.44 13.64 6.20
N GLU A 224 4.75 13.47 6.21
CA GLU A 224 5.70 14.55 6.40
C GLU A 224 7.00 14.28 5.64
N GLU A 225 7.77 15.35 5.41
CA GLU A 225 9.14 15.27 4.91
C GLU A 225 10.09 15.09 6.08
N VAL A 226 11.10 14.23 5.93
CA VAL A 226 12.18 13.98 6.91
C VAL A 226 13.52 14.55 6.48
#